data_AF-A0A1Y4F5B4-F1
#
_entry.id   AF-A0A1Y4F5B4-F1
#
_cell.length_a   1.000
_cell.length_b   1.000
_cell.length_c   1.000
_cell.angle_alpha   90.00
_cell.angle_beta   90.00
_cell.angle_gamma   90.00
#
_symmetry.space_group_name_H-M   'P 1'
#
loop_
_entity.id
_entity.type
_entity.pdbx_description
1 polymer ?
#
loop_
_entity_poly.entity_id
_entity_poly.type
_entity_poly.pdbx_seq_one_letter_code
_entity_poly.pdbx_strand_id
1 'polypeptide(L)'
;METVLKLIQRVDSRETDKKQEQEKRQLLEELREVARLMACNDLWFQLECDENLIEACIYQREALQARYRYLLGTARRKGISCEPFQPKRAEG
;
A
#
# COMPACT_ATOMS: atom_id res chain seq x y z
N MET A 1 43.57 4.55 2.40
CA MET A 1 42.58 3.45 2.50
C MET A 1 41.23 3.91 3.03
N GLU A 2 41.15 4.85 3.99
CA GLU A 2 39.86 5.37 4.51
C GLU A 2 38.95 6.01 3.47
N THR A 3 39.48 6.71 2.47
CA THR A 3 38.68 7.39 1.44
C THR A 3 37.90 6.41 0.56
N VAL A 4 38.50 5.25 0.27
CA VAL A 4 37.88 4.19 -0.55
C VAL A 4 36.80 3.47 0.27
N LEU A 5 37.06 3.19 1.55
CA LEU A 5 36.08 2.60 2.47
C LEU A 5 34.85 3.50 2.65
N LYS A 6 35.05 4.82 2.81
CA LYS A 6 33.95 5.80 2.87
C LYS A 6 33.16 5.90 1.56
N LEU A 7 33.81 5.64 0.41
CA LEU A 7 33.13 5.65 -0.88
C LEU A 7 32.25 4.41 -1.06
N ILE A 8 32.77 3.22 -0.70
CA ILE A 8 32.04 1.95 -0.72
C ILE A 8 30.82 2.03 0.22
N GLN A 9 31.03 2.47 1.47
CA GLN A 9 29.95 2.63 2.45
C GLN A 9 28.84 3.58 1.98
N ARG A 10 29.17 4.67 1.27
CA ARG A 10 28.19 5.59 0.68
C ARG A 10 27.42 4.99 -0.49
N VAL A 11 28.03 4.12 -1.28
CA VAL A 11 27.35 3.42 -2.38
C VAL A 11 26.36 2.41 -1.81
N ASP A 12 26.77 1.64 -0.81
CA ASP A 12 25.92 0.66 -0.12
C ASP A 12 24.69 1.32 0.55
N SER A 13 24.87 2.49 1.18
CA SER A 13 23.74 3.26 1.74
C SER A 13 22.77 3.77 0.66
N ARG A 14 23.27 4.20 -0.50
CA ARG A 14 22.40 4.69 -1.59
C ARG A 14 21.57 3.59 -2.24
N GLU A 15 22.11 2.38 -2.34
CA GLU A 15 21.38 1.22 -2.88
C GLU A 15 20.29 0.74 -1.92
N THR A 16 20.58 0.74 -0.62
CA THR A 16 19.60 0.40 0.42
C THR A 16 18.47 1.43 0.50
N ASP A 17 18.75 2.72 0.40
CA ASP A 17 17.74 3.79 0.36
C ASP A 17 16.80 3.66 -0.86
N LYS A 18 17.36 3.39 -2.04
CA LYS A 18 16.57 3.19 -3.28
C LYS A 18 15.64 1.99 -3.16
N LYS A 19 16.13 0.89 -2.59
CA LYS A 19 15.33 -0.33 -2.37
C LYS A 19 14.18 -0.08 -1.40
N GLN A 20 14.44 0.65 -0.30
CA GLN A 20 13.41 1.01 0.67
C GLN A 20 12.31 1.90 0.06
N GLU A 21 12.68 2.88 -0.77
CA GLU A 21 11.72 3.74 -1.46
C GLU A 21 10.89 2.95 -2.49
N GLN A 22 11.50 2.00 -3.20
CA GLN A 22 10.77 1.10 -4.10
C GLN A 22 9.77 0.21 -3.34
N GLU A 23 10.19 -0.41 -2.24
CA GLU A 23 9.31 -1.21 -1.39
C GLU A 23 8.14 -0.39 -0.83
N LYS A 24 8.40 0.86 -0.44
CA LYS A 24 7.36 1.81 0.00
C LYS A 24 6.35 2.08 -1.10
N ARG A 25 6.80 2.34 -2.33
CA ARG A 25 5.92 2.58 -3.49
C ARG A 25 5.05 1.37 -3.79
N GLN A 26 5.66 0.18 -3.84
CA GLN A 26 4.95 -1.08 -4.06
C GLN A 26 3.88 -1.32 -2.99
N LEU A 27 4.20 -1.07 -1.72
CA LEU A 27 3.25 -1.22 -0.63
C LEU A 27 2.06 -0.25 -0.75
N LEU A 28 2.31 1.00 -1.16
CA LEU A 28 1.25 2.00 -1.37
C LEU A 28 0.39 1.66 -2.59
N GLU A 29 0.99 1.17 -3.67
CA GLU A 29 0.26 0.69 -4.85
C GLU A 29 -0.62 -0.50 -4.51
N GLU A 30 -0.11 -1.47 -3.75
CA GLU A 30 -0.87 -2.63 -3.31
C GLU A 30 -2.05 -2.22 -2.41
N LEU A 31 -1.85 -1.28 -1.48
CA LEU A 31 -2.93 -0.73 -0.66
C LEU A 31 -4.03 -0.07 -1.50
N ARG A 32 -3.66 0.70 -2.52
CA ARG A 32 -4.61 1.33 -3.44
C ARG A 32 -5.36 0.30 -4.25
N GLU A 33 -4.67 -0.73 -4.74
CA GLU A 33 -5.30 -1.78 -5.54
C GLU A 33 -6.27 -2.61 -4.68
N VAL A 34 -5.90 -2.97 -3.45
CA VAL A 34 -6.83 -3.67 -2.55
C VAL A 34 -8.06 -2.81 -2.26
N ALA A 35 -7.90 -1.50 -2.03
CA ALA A 35 -9.03 -0.59 -1.84
C ALA A 35 -9.94 -0.51 -3.09
N ARG A 36 -9.35 -0.48 -4.29
CA ARG A 36 -10.09 -0.51 -5.56
C ARG A 36 -10.86 -1.82 -5.72
N LEU A 37 -10.23 -2.96 -5.44
CA LEU A 37 -10.86 -4.28 -5.50
C LEU A 37 -12.00 -4.40 -4.49
N MET A 38 -11.86 -3.84 -3.29
CA MET A 38 -12.96 -3.76 -2.32
C MET A 38 -14.14 -2.98 -2.90
N ALA A 39 -13.91 -1.79 -3.46
CA ALA A 39 -14.99 -1.01 -4.08
C ALA A 39 -15.68 -1.75 -5.24
N CYS A 40 -14.91 -2.49 -6.07
CA CYS A 40 -15.48 -3.32 -7.13
C CYS A 40 -16.31 -4.49 -6.57
N ASN A 41 -15.81 -5.18 -5.55
CA ASN A 41 -16.54 -6.27 -4.89
C ASN A 41 -17.84 -5.77 -4.25
N ASP A 42 -17.81 -4.58 -3.65
CA ASP A 42 -18.98 -3.94 -3.08
C ASP A 42 -20.06 -3.64 -4.13
N LEU A 43 -19.66 -3.16 -5.32
CA LEU A 43 -20.58 -2.94 -6.43
C LEU A 43 -21.14 -4.27 -6.96
N TRP A 44 -20.30 -5.30 -7.10
CA TRP A 44 -20.74 -6.62 -7.54
C TRP A 44 -21.76 -7.23 -6.58
N PHE A 45 -21.48 -7.17 -5.28
CA PHE A 45 -22.40 -7.65 -4.25
C PHE A 45 -23.78 -6.96 -4.33
N GLN A 46 -23.83 -5.68 -4.69
CA GLN A 46 -25.10 -4.94 -4.84
C GLN A 46 -25.93 -5.37 -6.06
N LEU A 47 -25.28 -5.91 -7.10
CA LEU A 47 -25.92 -6.29 -8.35
C LEU A 47 -26.26 -7.78 -8.41
N GLU A 48 -25.66 -8.58 -7.53
CA GLU A 48 -25.78 -10.03 -7.56
C GLU A 48 -27.06 -10.53 -6.88
N CYS A 49 -27.71 -11.51 -7.51
CA CYS A 49 -28.94 -12.13 -7.01
C CYS A 49 -28.78 -13.63 -6.76
N ASP A 50 -27.75 -14.27 -7.32
CA ASP A 50 -27.47 -15.68 -7.06
C ASP A 50 -26.85 -15.87 -5.67
N GLU A 51 -27.47 -16.74 -4.86
CA GLU A 51 -27.07 -16.97 -3.47
C GLU A 51 -25.61 -17.44 -3.33
N ASN A 52 -25.13 -18.32 -4.22
CA ASN A 52 -23.76 -18.82 -4.15
C ASN A 52 -22.75 -17.72 -4.54
N LEU A 53 -23.11 -16.87 -5.50
CA LEU A 53 -22.27 -15.75 -5.91
C LEU A 53 -22.26 -14.61 -4.88
N ILE A 54 -23.37 -14.39 -4.18
CA ILE A 54 -23.46 -13.51 -3.01
C ILE A 54 -22.52 -14.03 -1.91
N GLU A 55 -22.57 -15.33 -1.60
CA GLU A 55 -21.69 -15.94 -0.60
C GLU A 55 -20.21 -15.79 -0.99
N ALA A 56 -19.87 -16.07 -2.25
CA ALA A 56 -18.53 -15.84 -2.79
C ALA A 56 -18.09 -14.37 -2.65
N CYS A 57 -18.98 -13.42 -2.89
CA CYS A 57 -18.70 -11.99 -2.69
C CYS A 57 -18.39 -11.67 -1.22
N ILE A 58 -19.09 -12.28 -0.26
CA ILE A 58 -18.86 -12.09 1.18
C ILE A 58 -17.45 -12.59 1.56
N TYR A 59 -17.08 -13.82 1.16
CA TYR A 59 -15.75 -14.35 1.43
C TYR A 59 -14.65 -13.51 0.79
N GLN A 60 -14.87 -13.05 -0.45
CA GLN A 60 -13.92 -12.18 -1.14
C GLN A 60 -13.75 -10.84 -0.41
N ARG A 61 -14.84 -10.24 0.09
CA ARG A 61 -14.79 -9.01 0.89
C ARG A 61 -13.95 -9.20 2.15
N GLU A 62 -14.18 -10.29 2.89
CA GLU A 62 -13.43 -10.58 4.12
C GLU A 62 -11.93 -10.78 3.84
N ALA A 63 -11.60 -11.52 2.78
CA ALA A 63 -10.22 -11.74 2.36
C ALA A 63 -9.52 -10.42 2.00
N LEU A 64 -10.19 -9.54 1.24
CA LEU A 64 -9.66 -8.22 0.89
C LEU A 64 -9.46 -7.34 2.12
N GLN A 65 -10.41 -7.34 3.06
CA GLN A 65 -10.27 -6.60 4.32
C GLN A 65 -9.11 -7.12 5.17
N ALA A 66 -8.95 -8.44 5.28
CA ALA A 66 -7.83 -9.03 6.02
C ALA A 66 -6.48 -8.62 5.40
N ARG A 67 -6.37 -8.69 4.06
CA ARG A 67 -5.19 -8.22 3.33
C ARG A 67 -4.94 -6.74 3.56
N TYR A 68 -5.97 -5.90 3.48
CA TYR A 68 -5.86 -4.46 3.71
C TYR A 68 -5.32 -4.14 5.12
N ARG A 69 -5.88 -4.79 6.16
CA ARG A 69 -5.41 -4.63 7.55
C ARG A 69 -3.94 -5.06 7.71
N TYR A 70 -3.54 -6.16 7.08
CA TYR A 70 -2.15 -6.62 7.09
C TYR A 70 -1.20 -5.59 6.43
N LEU A 71 -1.56 -5.06 5.27
CA LEU A 71 -0.75 -4.06 4.56
C LEU A 71 -0.66 -2.76 5.35
N LEU A 72 -1.76 -2.31 5.96
CA LEU A 72 -1.74 -1.16 6.87
C LEU A 72 -0.84 -1.40 8.09
N GLY A 73 -0.89 -2.59 8.69
CA GLY A 73 0.01 -2.96 9.78
C GLY A 73 1.48 -2.96 9.34
N THR A 74 1.75 -3.40 8.11
CA THR A 74 3.10 -3.38 7.52
C THR A 74 3.57 -1.96 7.25
N ALA A 75 2.71 -1.09 6.72
CA ALA A 75 3.03 0.32 6.49
C ALA A 75 3.35 1.04 7.81
N ARG A 76 2.54 0.79 8.86
CA ARG A 76 2.78 1.34 10.21
C ARG A 76 4.12 0.90 10.78
N ARG A 77 4.46 -0.41 10.70
CA ARG A 77 5.75 -0.93 11.17
C ARG A 77 6.95 -0.33 10.43
N LYS A 78 6.79 -0.05 9.13
CA LYS A 78 7.82 0.60 8.30
C LYS A 78 7.86 2.12 8.45
N GLY A 79 7.02 2.73 9.29
CA GLY A 79 6.93 4.19 9.45
C GLY A 79 6.43 4.91 8.20
N ILE A 80 5.79 4.19 7.28
CA ILE A 80 5.27 4.75 6.03
C ILE A 80 3.93 5.42 6.36
N SER A 81 3.95 6.73 6.59
CA SER A 81 2.75 7.56 6.62
C SER A 81 2.54 8.18 5.25
N CYS A 82 1.32 8.08 4.71
CA CYS A 82 0.89 9.06 3.73
C CYS A 82 0.92 10.41 4.45
N GLU A 83 1.63 11.41 3.93
CA GLU A 83 1.53 12.74 4.51
C GLU A 83 0.06 13.18 4.55
N PRO A 84 -0.40 13.80 5.65
CA PRO A 84 -1.74 14.36 5.68
C PRO A 84 -1.88 15.33 4.51
N PHE A 85 -3.00 15.23 3.80
CA PHE A 85 -3.37 16.14 2.72
C PHE A 85 -3.14 17.59 3.19
N GLN A 86 -2.13 18.26 2.63
CA GLN A 86 -1.95 19.69 2.82
C GLN A 86 -2.77 20.40 1.75
N PRO A 87 -3.95 20.98 2.07
CA PRO A 87 -4.64 21.82 1.11
C PRO A 87 -3.70 22.97 0.77
N LYS A 88 -3.34 23.12 -0.51
CA LYS A 88 -2.69 24.33 -1.01
C LYS A 88 -3.59 25.48 -0.62
N ARG A 89 -3.15 26.31 0.33
CA ARG A 89 -3.84 27.57 0.64
C ARG A 89 -3.92 28.35 -0.67
N ALA A 90 -5.15 28.60 -1.12
CA ALA A 90 -5.38 29.50 -2.23
C ALA A 90 -4.90 30.88 -1.76
N GLU A 91 -3.77 31.32 -2.28
CA GLU A 91 -3.31 32.70 -2.11
C GLU A 91 -4.18 33.56 -3.02
N GLY A 92 -4.95 34.46 -2.40
CA GLY A 92 -5.78 35.46 -3.06
C GLY A 92 -5.10 36.82 -3.12
#